data_AF-A0A7Y2ZFU7-F1
#
_entry.id   AF-A0A7Y2ZFU7-F1
#
_cell.length_a   1.000
_cell.length_b   1.000
_cell.length_c   1.000
_cell.angle_alpha   90.00
_cell.angle_beta   90.00
_cell.angle_gamma   90.00
#
_symmetry.space_group_name_H-M   'P 1'
#
loop_
_entity.id
_entity.type
_entity.pdbx_description
1 polymer ?
#
loop_
_entity_poly.entity_id
_entity_poly.type
_entity_poly.pdbx_seq_one_letter_code
_entity_poly.pdbx_strand_id
1 'polypeptide(L)'
;MILLHSVLTGDLAGGALQGVVILGIAVYALATRARGPSARRQLLARTAVLVSAVAMFATVLLYVRLTQAQGGGADTGAVFETAAFVTFQLGWAVTFWMSEVKGRSDQGRLVPAAIGTVLFIGGGVLMATGTASARLDLAAESDPGTVVYEMFATPEDWGSAVETARAGDDSGSSFAHFHTGGEPLLGLSFGTREWFGRVRIDGEIMGIFEGEPAPAAQHVLQGEPGYVVTAVEVQADDHVNAVRVQFALYDGVYASPFERYWSPWVGSHVRNGATTRLGGADAATVVGLRGSSGLVLNSLSLLTNGG
;
A
#
# COMPACT_ATOMS: atom_id res chain seq x y z
N MET A 1 -6.88 38.04 -21.13
CA MET A 1 -6.03 39.25 -21.20
C MET A 1 -4.76 39.14 -20.36
N ILE A 2 -4.81 38.73 -19.08
CA ILE A 2 -3.63 38.65 -18.20
C ILE A 2 -2.60 37.62 -18.69
N LEU A 3 -3.02 36.41 -19.04
CA LEU A 3 -2.16 35.40 -19.69
C LEU A 3 -1.50 35.92 -20.99
N LEU A 4 -2.21 36.71 -21.78
CA LEU A 4 -1.69 37.29 -23.03
C LEU A 4 -0.65 38.38 -22.74
N HIS A 5 -0.87 39.20 -21.71
CA HIS A 5 0.06 40.23 -21.28
C HIS A 5 1.37 39.63 -20.73
N SER A 6 1.26 38.56 -19.93
CA SER A 6 2.42 37.86 -19.34
C SER A 6 3.24 37.07 -20.36
N VAL A 7 2.59 36.57 -21.42
CA VAL A 7 3.29 35.99 -22.59
C VAL A 7 4.06 37.07 -23.35
N LEU A 8 3.53 38.28 -23.44
CA LEU A 8 4.17 39.40 -24.14
C LEU A 8 5.30 40.07 -23.33
N THR A 9 5.25 40.05 -21.99
CA THR A 9 6.26 40.68 -21.12
C THR A 9 7.39 39.74 -20.68
N GLY A 10 7.32 38.45 -21.04
CA GLY A 10 8.32 37.45 -20.64
C GLY A 10 8.21 36.98 -19.18
N ASP A 11 7.33 37.57 -18.37
CA ASP A 11 7.02 37.14 -17.01
C ASP A 11 5.89 36.11 -16.99
N LEU A 12 6.19 34.95 -17.60
CA LEU A 12 5.25 33.83 -17.73
C LEU A 12 4.90 33.19 -16.38
N ALA A 13 5.85 33.20 -15.43
CA ALA A 13 5.66 32.57 -14.12
C ALA A 13 4.70 33.37 -13.24
N GLY A 14 4.89 34.69 -13.13
CA GLY A 14 3.96 35.55 -12.39
C GLY A 14 2.57 35.58 -13.03
N GLY A 15 2.52 35.62 -14.36
CA GLY A 15 1.29 35.63 -15.13
C GLY A 15 0.44 34.37 -15.06
N ALA A 16 1.08 33.20 -15.13
CA ALA A 16 0.38 31.91 -15.07
C ALA A 16 -0.26 31.71 -13.70
N LEU A 17 0.48 32.01 -12.62
CA LEU A 17 -0.03 31.92 -11.25
C LEU A 17 -1.21 32.88 -11.02
N GLN A 18 -1.08 34.14 -11.44
CA GLN A 18 -2.21 35.10 -11.35
C GLN A 18 -3.41 34.64 -12.20
N GLY A 19 -3.17 34.07 -13.37
CA GLY A 19 -4.22 33.51 -14.23
C GLY A 19 -4.99 32.36 -13.56
N VAL A 20 -4.29 31.44 -12.89
CA VAL A 20 -4.90 30.32 -12.15
C VAL A 20 -5.75 30.83 -10.99
N VAL A 21 -5.23 31.80 -10.23
CA VAL A 21 -5.96 32.40 -9.09
C VAL A 21 -7.23 33.10 -9.56
N ILE A 22 -7.14 33.90 -10.62
CA ILE A 22 -8.29 34.63 -11.17
C ILE A 22 -9.34 33.66 -11.75
N LEU A 23 -8.90 32.59 -12.41
CA LEU A 23 -9.79 31.53 -12.90
C LEU A 23 -10.49 30.83 -11.72
N GLY A 24 -9.76 30.48 -10.66
CA GLY A 24 -10.34 29.88 -9.45
C GLY A 24 -11.41 30.77 -8.81
N ILE A 25 -11.14 32.07 -8.66
CA ILE A 25 -12.09 33.06 -8.12
C ILE A 25 -13.32 33.20 -9.03
N ALA A 26 -13.12 33.33 -10.34
CA ALA A 26 -14.21 33.48 -11.31
C ALA A 26 -15.14 32.25 -11.29
N VAL A 27 -14.58 31.05 -11.19
CA VAL A 27 -15.39 29.83 -11.19
C VAL A 27 -16.06 29.60 -9.83
N TYR A 28 -15.42 29.98 -8.73
CA TYR A 28 -16.08 30.01 -7.42
C TYR A 28 -17.28 30.97 -7.41
N ALA A 29 -17.13 32.17 -7.97
CA ALA A 29 -18.21 33.14 -8.13
C ALA A 29 -19.33 32.61 -9.07
N LEU A 30 -18.99 31.83 -10.10
CA LEU A 30 -19.98 31.20 -10.97
C LEU A 30 -20.73 30.05 -10.24
N ALA A 31 -20.03 29.25 -9.45
CA ALA A 31 -20.60 28.15 -8.68
C ALA A 31 -21.55 28.65 -7.59
N THR A 32 -21.27 29.80 -6.96
CA THR A 32 -22.17 30.40 -5.98
C THR A 32 -23.49 30.88 -6.61
N ARG A 33 -23.50 31.20 -7.92
CA ARG A 33 -24.70 31.63 -8.66
C ARG A 33 -25.50 30.50 -9.32
N ALA A 34 -24.98 29.28 -9.39
CA ALA A 34 -25.68 28.14 -9.95
C ALA A 34 -26.94 27.78 -9.12
N ARG A 35 -28.12 27.74 -9.78
CA ARG A 35 -29.38 27.34 -9.13
C ARG A 35 -29.47 25.82 -9.07
N GLY A 36 -29.33 25.27 -7.87
CA GLY A 36 -29.55 23.84 -7.59
C GLY A 36 -28.30 23.11 -7.11
N PRO A 37 -28.43 22.22 -6.09
CA PRO A 37 -27.30 21.54 -5.47
C PRO A 37 -26.62 20.50 -6.37
N SER A 38 -27.29 19.99 -7.40
CA SER A 38 -26.71 19.08 -8.39
C SER A 38 -25.84 19.81 -9.41
N ALA A 39 -26.34 20.92 -9.96
CA ALA A 39 -25.62 21.76 -10.92
C ALA A 39 -24.35 22.38 -10.30
N ARG A 40 -24.44 22.85 -9.04
CA ARG A 40 -23.27 23.36 -8.30
C ARG A 40 -22.20 22.28 -8.11
N ARG A 41 -22.57 21.04 -7.78
CA ARG A 41 -21.63 19.92 -7.60
C ARG A 41 -20.91 19.54 -8.90
N GLN A 42 -21.66 19.42 -10.01
CA GLN A 42 -21.06 19.10 -11.30
C GLN A 42 -20.13 20.20 -11.80
N LEU A 43 -20.49 21.48 -11.60
CA LEU A 43 -19.65 22.60 -11.97
C LEU A 43 -18.35 22.60 -11.16
N LEU A 44 -18.44 22.44 -9.83
CA LEU A 44 -17.28 22.39 -8.94
C LEU A 44 -16.34 21.21 -9.28
N ALA A 45 -16.88 20.02 -9.54
CA ALA A 45 -16.07 18.86 -9.91
C ALA A 45 -15.31 19.08 -11.23
N ARG A 46 -15.98 19.62 -12.25
CA ARG A 46 -15.34 19.95 -13.54
C ARG A 46 -14.27 21.04 -13.40
N THR A 47 -14.51 21.98 -12.49
CA THR A 47 -13.57 23.06 -12.20
C THR A 47 -12.34 22.55 -11.49
N ALA A 48 -12.50 21.67 -10.49
CA ALA A 48 -11.38 21.08 -9.78
C ALA A 48 -10.44 20.34 -10.74
N VAL A 49 -11.00 19.52 -11.65
CA VAL A 49 -10.22 18.83 -12.68
C VAL A 49 -9.49 19.82 -13.60
N LEU A 50 -10.18 20.88 -14.04
CA LEU A 50 -9.57 21.90 -14.90
C LEU A 50 -8.44 22.66 -14.18
N VAL A 51 -8.64 23.05 -12.93
CA VAL A 51 -7.62 23.75 -12.12
C VAL A 51 -6.41 22.86 -11.89
N SER A 52 -6.61 21.59 -11.55
CA SER A 52 -5.51 20.62 -11.40
C SER A 52 -4.73 20.42 -12.70
N ALA A 53 -5.41 20.32 -13.84
CA ALA A 53 -4.75 20.18 -15.15
C ALA A 53 -3.93 21.42 -15.50
N VAL A 54 -4.46 22.63 -15.26
CA VAL A 54 -3.73 23.88 -15.51
C VAL A 54 -2.52 24.02 -14.57
N ALA A 55 -2.67 23.67 -13.30
CA ALA A 55 -1.58 23.69 -12.33
C ALA A 55 -0.44 22.74 -12.74
N MET A 56 -0.78 21.49 -13.13
CA MET A 56 0.21 20.54 -13.64
C MET A 56 0.94 21.07 -14.88
N PHE A 57 0.20 21.63 -15.84
CA PHE A 57 0.79 22.18 -17.06
C PHE A 57 1.73 23.36 -16.76
N ALA A 58 1.34 24.23 -15.83
CA ALA A 58 2.20 25.33 -15.37
C ALA A 58 3.48 24.83 -14.69
N THR A 59 3.39 23.79 -13.85
CA THR A 59 4.55 23.17 -13.21
C THR A 59 5.51 22.56 -14.24
N VAL A 60 5.00 21.86 -15.25
CA VAL A 60 5.81 21.30 -16.34
C VAL A 60 6.50 22.40 -17.14
N LEU A 61 5.78 23.47 -17.50
CA LEU A 61 6.37 24.61 -18.22
C LEU A 61 7.45 25.32 -17.39
N LEU A 62 7.22 25.49 -16.09
CA LEU A 62 8.21 26.07 -15.18
C LEU A 62 9.47 25.19 -15.12
N TYR A 63 9.30 23.87 -15.00
CA TYR A 63 10.41 22.92 -15.01
C TYR A 63 11.23 22.97 -16.31
N VAL A 64 10.55 22.97 -17.47
CA VAL A 64 11.21 23.09 -18.78
C VAL A 64 11.96 24.41 -18.92
N ARG A 65 11.39 25.52 -18.41
CA ARG A 65 12.05 26.83 -18.44
C ARG A 65 13.27 26.88 -17.52
N LEU A 66 13.17 26.33 -16.31
CA LEU A 66 14.30 26.28 -15.36
C LEU A 66 15.45 25.45 -15.91
N THR A 67 15.15 24.30 -16.52
CA THR A 67 16.16 23.44 -17.16
C THR A 67 16.81 24.11 -18.39
N GLN A 68 16.05 24.84 -19.20
CA GLN A 68 16.60 25.60 -20.34
C GLN A 68 17.41 26.83 -19.94
N ALA A 69 17.00 27.56 -18.89
CA ALA A 69 17.65 28.78 -18.45
C ALA A 69 19.02 28.54 -17.79
N GLN A 70 19.26 27.33 -17.27
CA GLN A 70 20.43 27.03 -16.46
C GLN A 70 21.65 26.48 -17.19
N GLY A 71 21.63 26.40 -18.54
CA GLY A 71 22.83 26.21 -19.35
C GLY A 71 23.81 25.13 -18.86
N GLY A 72 23.30 24.03 -18.31
CA GLY A 72 24.09 22.85 -17.92
C GLY A 72 24.93 22.93 -16.64
N GLY A 73 24.67 23.82 -15.67
CA GLY A 73 25.59 23.97 -14.52
C GLY A 73 25.04 24.39 -13.16
N ALA A 74 23.75 24.26 -12.88
CA ALA A 74 23.19 24.60 -11.56
C ALA A 74 22.70 23.37 -10.79
N ASP A 75 22.73 23.52 -9.46
CA ASP A 75 22.41 22.50 -8.47
C ASP A 75 20.95 22.04 -8.60
N THR A 76 20.79 20.87 -9.23
CA THR A 76 19.51 20.23 -9.52
C THR A 76 18.68 19.97 -8.25
N GLY A 77 19.32 19.94 -7.08
CA GLY A 77 18.67 19.77 -5.78
C GLY A 77 17.64 20.87 -5.47
N ALA A 78 17.98 22.15 -5.67
CA ALA A 78 17.08 23.25 -5.31
C ALA A 78 15.83 23.33 -6.21
N VAL A 79 15.98 22.96 -7.49
CA VAL A 79 14.87 22.88 -8.44
C VAL A 79 13.95 21.71 -8.09
N PHE A 80 14.52 20.58 -7.70
CA PHE A 80 13.77 19.41 -7.25
C PHE A 80 13.01 19.68 -5.96
N GLU A 81 13.65 20.29 -4.95
CA GLU A 81 13.00 20.66 -3.69
C GLU A 81 11.82 21.61 -3.90
N THR A 82 11.98 22.60 -4.79
CA THR A 82 10.90 23.55 -5.12
C THR A 82 9.74 22.84 -5.82
N ALA A 83 10.02 21.95 -6.77
CA ALA A 83 8.99 21.17 -7.48
C ALA A 83 8.25 20.18 -6.55
N ALA A 84 8.99 19.52 -5.67
CA ALA A 84 8.44 18.61 -4.66
C ALA A 84 7.56 19.37 -3.66
N PHE A 85 8.00 20.54 -3.18
CA PHE A 85 7.22 21.38 -2.29
C PHE A 85 5.92 21.87 -2.93
N VAL A 86 5.97 22.35 -4.18
CA VAL A 86 4.77 22.78 -4.91
C VAL A 86 3.78 21.62 -5.12
N THR A 87 4.28 20.44 -5.49
CA THR A 87 3.45 19.23 -5.67
C THR A 87 2.81 18.81 -4.35
N PHE A 88 3.56 18.86 -3.25
CA PHE A 88 3.04 18.58 -1.91
C PHE A 88 1.93 19.57 -1.51
N GLN A 89 2.15 20.88 -1.68
CA GLN A 89 1.15 21.90 -1.35
C GLN A 89 -0.14 21.73 -2.15
N LEU A 90 -0.04 21.37 -3.44
CA LEU A 90 -1.20 21.09 -4.29
C LEU A 90 -1.93 19.81 -3.84
N GLY A 91 -1.21 18.74 -3.52
CA GLY A 91 -1.80 17.51 -2.98
C GLY A 91 -2.53 17.76 -1.66
N TRP A 92 -1.96 18.58 -0.78
CA TRP A 92 -2.55 18.95 0.50
C TRP A 92 -3.82 19.79 0.34
N ALA A 93 -3.79 20.80 -0.55
CA ALA A 93 -4.96 21.63 -0.85
C ALA A 93 -6.13 20.82 -1.45
N VAL A 94 -5.84 19.85 -2.32
CA VAL A 94 -6.86 18.94 -2.89
C VAL A 94 -7.44 18.04 -1.79
N THR A 95 -6.59 17.48 -0.93
CA THR A 95 -7.03 16.58 0.16
C THR A 95 -7.89 17.31 1.19
N PHE A 96 -7.45 18.50 1.63
CA PHE A 96 -8.20 19.35 2.56
C PHE A 96 -9.56 19.76 1.97
N TRP A 97 -9.58 20.15 0.69
CA TRP A 97 -10.83 20.50 0.01
C TRP A 97 -11.79 19.31 -0.09
N MET A 98 -11.29 18.09 -0.37
CA MET A 98 -12.11 16.89 -0.39
C MET A 98 -12.67 16.52 0.99
N SER A 99 -11.93 16.77 2.08
CA SER A 99 -12.46 16.58 3.44
C SER A 99 -13.60 17.54 3.77
N GLU A 100 -13.53 18.78 3.33
CA GLU A 100 -14.58 19.79 3.53
C GLU A 100 -15.88 19.42 2.77
N VAL A 101 -15.75 18.85 1.56
CA VAL A 101 -16.89 18.37 0.75
C VAL A 101 -17.56 17.14 1.41
N LYS A 102 -16.79 16.31 2.11
CA LYS A 102 -17.29 15.10 2.79
C LYS A 102 -18.15 15.41 4.00
N GLY A 103 -17.91 16.53 4.69
CA GLY A 103 -18.67 16.97 5.87
C GLY A 103 -20.13 17.38 5.61
N ARG A 104 -20.64 17.33 4.37
CA ARG A 104 -22.01 17.76 4.01
C ARG A 104 -22.78 16.82 3.09
N SER A 105 -22.35 15.58 2.85
CA SER A 105 -23.05 14.66 1.94
C SER A 105 -23.34 13.27 2.51
N ASP A 106 -24.63 12.98 2.71
CA ASP A 106 -25.18 11.65 3.06
C ASP A 106 -25.24 10.65 1.88
N GLN A 107 -24.49 10.87 0.79
CA GLN A 107 -24.48 9.92 -0.34
C GLN A 107 -23.08 9.72 -0.92
N GLY A 108 -22.45 8.63 -0.49
CA GLY A 108 -21.12 8.19 -0.91
C GLY A 108 -21.14 7.42 -2.22
N ARG A 109 -20.95 8.09 -3.36
CA ARG A 109 -20.82 7.37 -4.65
C ARG A 109 -19.92 7.97 -5.73
N LEU A 110 -19.07 8.97 -5.47
CA LEU A 110 -18.28 9.61 -6.55
C LEU A 110 -16.78 9.88 -6.29
N VAL A 111 -16.16 9.33 -5.25
CA VAL A 111 -14.81 9.79 -4.81
C VAL A 111 -13.58 8.91 -5.20
N PRO A 112 -13.62 7.62 -5.60
CA PRO A 112 -12.38 6.84 -5.72
C PRO A 112 -11.42 7.28 -6.84
N ALA A 113 -11.91 7.86 -7.94
CA ALA A 113 -11.09 8.10 -9.13
C ALA A 113 -10.09 9.27 -9.00
N ALA A 114 -10.29 10.20 -8.06
CA ALA A 114 -9.43 11.38 -7.94
C ALA A 114 -8.23 11.17 -7.00
N ILE A 115 -8.30 10.20 -6.09
CA ILE A 115 -7.24 9.90 -5.10
C ILE A 115 -6.09 9.12 -5.75
N GLY A 116 -6.39 8.23 -6.70
CA GLY A 116 -5.37 7.44 -7.41
C GLY A 116 -4.42 8.25 -8.28
N THR A 117 -4.90 9.37 -8.86
CA THR A 117 -4.11 10.19 -9.79
C THR A 117 -3.04 11.05 -9.10
N VAL A 118 -3.23 11.42 -7.83
CA VAL A 118 -2.26 12.27 -7.09
C VAL A 118 -1.08 11.45 -6.56
N LEU A 119 -1.30 10.19 -6.16
CA LEU A 119 -0.25 9.31 -5.65
C LEU A 119 0.67 8.74 -6.75
N PHE A 120 0.15 8.49 -7.96
CA PHE A 120 0.95 7.93 -9.05
C PHE A 120 1.99 8.89 -9.64
N ILE A 121 1.74 10.21 -9.58
CA ILE A 121 2.64 11.21 -10.18
C ILE A 121 3.78 11.58 -9.22
N GLY A 122 3.56 11.55 -7.90
CA GLY A 122 4.63 11.76 -6.91
C GLY A 122 5.67 10.63 -6.88
N GLY A 123 5.22 9.38 -7.03
CA GLY A 123 6.12 8.21 -7.04
C GLY A 123 6.88 8.01 -8.37
N GLY A 124 6.28 8.37 -9.50
CA GLY A 124 6.88 8.16 -10.82
C GLY A 124 8.10 9.04 -11.12
N VAL A 125 8.20 10.22 -10.49
CA VAL A 125 9.34 11.13 -10.69
C VAL A 125 10.58 10.70 -9.87
N LEU A 126 10.40 9.91 -8.81
CA LEU A 126 11.52 9.36 -8.02
C LEU A 126 12.27 8.20 -8.72
N MET A 127 11.65 7.53 -9.71
CA MET A 127 12.23 6.35 -10.35
C MET A 127 13.04 6.65 -11.63
N ALA A 128 13.07 7.90 -12.11
CA ALA A 128 13.64 8.23 -13.42
C ALA A 128 15.08 8.77 -13.41
N THR A 129 15.73 8.95 -12.26
CA THR A 129 17.13 9.43 -12.19
C THR A 129 17.99 8.46 -11.39
N GLY A 130 18.79 7.66 -12.10
CA GLY A 130 19.67 6.65 -11.53
C GLY A 130 20.87 7.17 -10.74
N THR A 131 21.27 6.33 -9.78
CA THR A 131 22.60 6.11 -9.19
C THR A 131 23.29 7.25 -8.41
N ALA A 132 23.34 7.08 -7.09
CA ALA A 132 24.55 7.29 -6.29
C ALA A 132 24.48 6.44 -5.00
N SER A 133 24.99 5.21 -5.08
CA SER A 133 25.17 4.33 -3.92
C SER A 133 26.38 4.79 -3.11
N ALA A 134 26.16 5.46 -1.98
CA ALA A 134 27.23 5.70 -1.02
C ALA A 134 27.50 4.41 -0.23
N ARG A 135 28.56 3.69 -0.60
CA ARG A 135 29.15 2.63 0.24
C ARG A 135 29.82 3.30 1.45
N LEU A 136 29.28 3.04 2.63
CA LEU A 136 29.97 3.28 3.89
C LEU A 136 30.62 1.95 4.31
N ASP A 137 31.92 1.82 4.08
CA ASP A 137 32.71 0.69 4.58
C ASP A 137 32.93 0.88 6.09
N LEU A 138 32.13 0.19 6.92
CA LEU A 138 32.49 -0.10 8.31
C LEU A 138 32.96 -1.55 8.40
N ALA A 139 34.14 -1.71 8.98
CA ALA A 139 34.85 -2.97 9.13
C ALA A 139 34.05 -4.00 9.93
N ALA A 140 34.14 -5.24 9.46
CA ALA A 140 33.42 -6.40 9.93
C ALA A 140 33.77 -6.81 11.37
N GLU A 141 32.74 -6.92 12.19
CA GLU A 141 32.68 -7.85 13.31
C GLU A 141 31.60 -8.88 12.95
N SER A 142 31.98 -10.15 12.89
CA SER A 142 31.11 -11.25 12.46
C SER A 142 30.05 -11.53 13.54
N ASP A 143 28.93 -10.83 13.43
CA ASP A 143 27.71 -11.04 14.20
C ASP A 143 27.05 -12.37 13.75
N PRO A 144 26.71 -13.30 14.65
CA PRO A 144 26.03 -14.54 14.28
C PRO A 144 24.62 -14.23 13.76
N GLY A 145 24.48 -14.17 12.43
CA GLY A 145 23.21 -14.32 11.73
C GLY A 145 22.27 -13.13 11.84
N THR A 146 22.63 -11.98 11.28
CA THR A 146 21.65 -10.93 11.00
C THR A 146 20.59 -11.49 10.04
N VAL A 147 19.41 -11.81 10.55
CA VAL A 147 18.27 -12.25 9.73
C VAL A 147 17.82 -11.06 8.89
N VAL A 148 18.11 -11.11 7.59
CA VAL A 148 17.62 -10.11 6.63
C VAL A 148 16.25 -10.56 6.16
N TYR A 149 15.20 -9.84 6.56
CA TYR A 149 13.86 -10.01 6.02
C TYR A 149 13.76 -9.12 4.79
N GLU A 150 13.67 -9.74 3.62
CA GLU A 150 13.29 -9.01 2.43
C GLU A 150 11.77 -8.95 2.35
N MET A 151 11.22 -7.74 2.51
CA MET A 151 9.80 -7.44 2.26
C MET A 151 9.38 -7.76 0.80
N PHE A 152 10.37 -8.00 -0.06
CA PHE A 152 10.23 -8.49 -1.42
C PHE A 152 11.29 -9.55 -1.73
N ALA A 153 11.25 -10.68 -1.03
CA ALA A 153 12.13 -11.78 -1.43
C ALA A 153 11.90 -12.16 -2.89
N THR A 154 13.02 -12.27 -3.58
CA THR A 154 13.03 -12.77 -4.95
C THR A 154 12.68 -14.26 -4.94
N PRO A 155 12.14 -14.81 -6.03
CA PRO A 155 11.94 -16.25 -6.18
C PRO A 155 13.17 -17.12 -5.86
N GLU A 156 14.37 -16.53 -5.89
CA GLU A 156 15.63 -17.19 -5.59
C GLU A 156 15.83 -17.40 -4.08
N ASP A 157 15.33 -16.49 -3.24
CA ASP A 157 15.50 -16.52 -1.78
C ASP A 157 14.66 -17.60 -1.08
N TRP A 158 13.61 -18.09 -1.75
CA TRP A 158 12.74 -19.16 -1.27
C TRP A 158 12.71 -20.34 -2.24
N GLY A 159 13.78 -20.55 -3.03
CA GLY A 159 13.82 -21.54 -4.10
C GLY A 159 13.61 -23.01 -3.67
N SER A 160 13.70 -23.33 -2.38
CA SER A 160 13.34 -24.65 -1.82
C SER A 160 11.92 -24.72 -1.21
N ALA A 161 11.27 -23.57 -1.04
CA ALA A 161 9.94 -23.51 -0.48
C ALA A 161 8.89 -23.78 -1.56
N VAL A 162 8.01 -24.73 -1.29
CA VAL A 162 6.85 -25.05 -2.12
C VAL A 162 5.68 -24.22 -1.63
N GLU A 163 5.14 -23.40 -2.54
CA GLU A 163 3.90 -22.65 -2.30
C GLU A 163 2.70 -23.60 -2.36
N THR A 164 1.86 -23.52 -1.34
CA THR A 164 0.60 -24.29 -1.25
C THR A 164 -0.48 -23.73 -2.20
N ALA A 165 -1.65 -24.36 -2.21
CA ALA A 165 -2.83 -23.74 -2.80
C ALA A 165 -3.07 -22.34 -2.20
N ARG A 166 -3.74 -21.47 -2.96
CA ARG A 166 -4.06 -20.10 -2.54
C ARG A 166 -5.55 -19.94 -2.30
N ALA A 167 -5.92 -19.15 -1.29
CA ALA A 167 -7.29 -18.74 -1.00
C ALA A 167 -7.48 -17.25 -1.29
N GLY A 168 -8.55 -16.88 -1.99
CA GLY A 168 -8.88 -15.48 -2.33
C GLY A 168 -8.44 -15.05 -3.73
N ASP A 169 -8.43 -13.74 -4.00
CA ASP A 169 -8.06 -13.15 -5.30
C ASP A 169 -6.66 -12.51 -5.31
N ASP A 170 -6.00 -12.54 -6.47
CA ASP A 170 -4.63 -12.02 -6.63
C ASP A 170 -4.58 -10.50 -6.89
N SER A 171 -5.68 -9.77 -6.67
CA SER A 171 -5.69 -8.32 -6.84
C SER A 171 -4.89 -7.62 -5.74
N GLY A 172 -4.43 -6.40 -6.00
CA GLY A 172 -3.67 -5.60 -5.04
C GLY A 172 -2.15 -5.75 -5.15
N SER A 173 -1.45 -5.40 -4.07
CA SER A 173 0.00 -5.50 -3.94
C SER A 173 0.37 -6.87 -3.38
N SER A 174 1.31 -7.56 -4.02
CA SER A 174 1.83 -8.83 -3.48
C SER A 174 2.73 -8.59 -2.28
N PHE A 175 2.71 -9.52 -1.32
CA PHE A 175 3.61 -9.56 -0.17
C PHE A 175 4.05 -11.00 0.11
N ALA A 176 5.20 -11.16 0.76
CA ALA A 176 5.70 -12.44 1.25
C ALA A 176 6.44 -12.25 2.58
N HIS A 177 6.13 -13.09 3.57
CA HIS A 177 6.78 -13.09 4.89
C HIS A 177 7.23 -14.51 5.18
N PHE A 178 8.54 -14.74 5.23
CA PHE A 178 9.13 -16.05 5.48
C PHE A 178 10.47 -15.86 6.17
N HIS A 179 10.93 -16.91 6.83
CA HIS A 179 12.23 -16.90 7.48
C HIS A 179 13.29 -17.46 6.51
N THR A 180 14.32 -16.68 6.22
CA THR A 180 15.42 -17.08 5.30
C THR A 180 16.27 -18.23 5.85
N GLY A 181 16.37 -18.35 7.18
CA GLY A 181 16.98 -19.50 7.84
C GLY A 181 16.12 -20.77 7.86
N GLY A 182 14.90 -20.73 7.29
CA GLY A 182 14.00 -21.89 7.25
C GLY A 182 13.35 -22.24 8.59
N GLU A 183 13.31 -21.29 9.53
CA GLU A 183 12.66 -21.50 10.82
C GLU A 183 11.15 -21.68 10.65
N PRO A 184 10.53 -22.52 11.50
CA PRO A 184 9.11 -22.76 11.45
C PRO A 184 8.33 -21.51 11.84
N LEU A 185 7.22 -21.29 11.14
CA LEU A 185 6.24 -20.29 11.50
C LEU A 185 5.55 -20.71 12.83
N LEU A 186 5.64 -19.87 13.85
CA LEU A 186 5.06 -20.10 15.19
C LEU A 186 3.64 -19.55 15.33
N GLY A 187 3.28 -18.57 14.51
CA GLY A 187 2.00 -17.91 14.58
C GLY A 187 1.79 -16.85 13.51
N LEU A 188 0.65 -16.15 13.60
CA LEU A 188 0.25 -15.07 12.72
C LEU A 188 -0.14 -13.83 13.54
N SER A 189 0.23 -12.65 13.05
CA SER A 189 -0.17 -11.35 13.60
C SER A 189 -0.85 -10.50 12.52
N PHE A 190 -2.04 -9.99 12.82
CA PHE A 190 -2.81 -9.20 11.85
C PHE A 190 -3.91 -8.32 12.49
N GLY A 191 -4.37 -7.33 11.73
CA GLY A 191 -5.52 -6.49 12.08
C GLY A 191 -6.83 -7.02 11.51
N THR A 192 -7.95 -6.53 12.04
CA THR A 192 -9.25 -6.69 11.38
C THR A 192 -9.96 -5.35 11.24
N ARG A 193 -10.79 -5.21 10.22
CA ARG A 193 -11.63 -4.02 10.04
C ARG A 193 -12.98 -4.36 9.46
N GLU A 194 -13.97 -3.51 9.76
CA GLU A 194 -15.26 -3.57 9.08
C GLU A 194 -15.13 -3.01 7.66
N TRP A 195 -15.58 -3.79 6.68
CA TRP A 195 -15.62 -3.42 5.27
C TRP A 195 -16.89 -3.95 4.63
N PHE A 196 -17.70 -3.04 4.09
CA PHE A 196 -19.02 -3.33 3.52
C PHE A 196 -19.92 -4.20 4.42
N GLY A 197 -19.93 -3.91 5.74
CA GLY A 197 -20.77 -4.61 6.72
C GLY A 197 -20.27 -6.01 7.12
N ARG A 198 -19.01 -6.35 6.80
CA ARG A 198 -18.35 -7.58 7.24
C ARG A 198 -16.99 -7.25 7.85
N VAL A 199 -16.58 -8.01 8.87
CA VAL A 199 -15.21 -7.94 9.41
C VAL A 199 -14.28 -8.74 8.50
N ARG A 200 -13.25 -8.07 7.99
CA ARG A 200 -12.23 -8.60 7.09
C ARG A 200 -10.85 -8.48 7.73
N ILE A 201 -9.89 -9.24 7.23
CA ILE A 201 -8.49 -9.10 7.64
C ILE A 201 -7.94 -7.80 7.03
N ASP A 202 -7.34 -6.96 7.88
CA ASP A 202 -6.83 -5.63 7.50
C ASP A 202 -5.41 -5.73 6.95
N GLY A 203 -5.20 -5.20 5.74
CA GLY A 203 -3.88 -5.12 5.12
C GLY A 203 -3.18 -6.48 4.98
N GLU A 204 -1.98 -6.57 5.54
CA GLU A 204 -1.08 -7.71 5.45
C GLU A 204 -1.14 -8.57 6.72
N ILE A 205 -0.98 -9.88 6.55
CA ILE A 205 -0.74 -10.81 7.67
C ILE A 205 0.77 -10.95 7.83
N MET A 206 1.25 -10.83 9.06
CA MET A 206 2.66 -11.05 9.39
C MET A 206 2.85 -12.42 10.04
N GLY A 207 3.92 -13.11 9.66
CA GLY A 207 4.36 -14.32 10.36
C GLY A 207 5.06 -13.99 11.68
N ILE A 208 5.00 -14.91 12.64
CA ILE A 208 5.75 -14.85 13.90
C ILE A 208 6.71 -16.04 13.90
N PHE A 209 8.01 -15.78 14.07
CA PHE A 209 9.07 -16.80 14.13
C PHE A 209 9.76 -16.78 15.49
N GLU A 210 10.70 -17.70 15.72
CA GLU A 210 11.42 -17.78 16.99
C GLU A 210 12.37 -16.58 17.14
N GLY A 211 12.56 -16.10 18.38
CA GLY A 211 13.41 -14.94 18.65
C GLY A 211 12.85 -13.58 18.24
N GLU A 212 11.73 -13.53 17.52
CA GLU A 212 11.09 -12.30 17.09
C GLU A 212 9.96 -11.84 18.03
N PRO A 213 9.92 -10.56 18.43
CA PRO A 213 8.73 -10.02 19.08
C PRO A 213 7.58 -9.99 18.08
N ALA A 214 6.43 -10.57 18.45
CA ALA A 214 5.24 -10.52 17.63
C ALA A 214 4.90 -9.06 17.26
N PRO A 215 4.68 -8.73 15.99
CA PRO A 215 4.28 -7.40 15.58
C PRO A 215 3.03 -6.96 16.34
N ALA A 216 3.00 -5.71 16.78
CA ALA A 216 1.86 -5.15 17.50
C ALA A 216 0.65 -5.08 16.55
N ALA A 217 -0.27 -6.03 16.68
CA ALA A 217 -1.51 -6.06 15.92
C ALA A 217 -2.72 -6.32 16.82
N GLN A 218 -3.92 -6.17 16.27
CA GLN A 218 -5.16 -6.39 17.00
C GLN A 218 -5.35 -7.86 17.39
N HIS A 219 -4.88 -8.78 16.53
CA HIS A 219 -5.00 -10.22 16.72
C HIS A 219 -3.65 -10.89 16.56
N VAL A 220 -3.32 -11.74 17.53
CA VAL A 220 -2.12 -12.57 17.54
C VAL A 220 -2.56 -14.01 17.76
N LEU A 221 -2.36 -14.87 16.76
CA LEU A 221 -2.63 -16.30 16.81
C LEU A 221 -1.30 -17.03 16.89
N GLN A 222 -0.88 -17.39 18.09
CA GLN A 222 0.38 -18.08 18.34
C GLN A 222 0.14 -19.44 18.99
N GLY A 223 0.96 -20.43 18.61
CA GLY A 223 0.94 -21.75 19.22
C GLY A 223 1.38 -21.72 20.68
N GLU A 224 1.02 -22.75 21.43
CA GLU A 224 1.64 -23.03 22.73
C GLU A 224 3.16 -23.25 22.55
N PRO A 225 3.97 -23.06 23.60
CA PRO A 225 5.41 -23.33 23.52
C PRO A 225 5.70 -24.72 22.95
N GLY A 226 6.55 -24.78 21.92
CA GLY A 226 6.88 -26.01 21.20
C GLY A 226 5.92 -26.38 20.07
N TYR A 227 4.87 -25.60 19.82
CA TYR A 227 3.97 -25.80 18.69
C TYR A 227 4.27 -24.86 17.53
N VAL A 228 4.12 -25.37 16.31
CA VAL A 228 4.33 -24.64 15.05
C VAL A 228 3.08 -24.66 14.18
N VAL A 229 2.98 -23.72 13.25
CA VAL A 229 1.92 -23.67 12.24
C VAL A 229 2.13 -24.78 11.22
N THR A 230 1.07 -25.57 10.99
CA THR A 230 1.09 -26.66 9.99
C THR A 230 0.06 -26.49 8.89
N ALA A 231 -1.01 -25.78 9.19
CA ALA A 231 -2.05 -25.46 8.21
C ALA A 231 -2.75 -24.17 8.59
N VAL A 232 -3.32 -23.51 7.59
CA VAL A 232 -4.25 -22.39 7.79
C VAL A 232 -5.51 -22.71 7.01
N GLU A 233 -6.66 -22.59 7.67
CA GLU A 233 -7.94 -22.69 6.99
C GLU A 233 -8.50 -21.29 6.80
N VAL A 234 -8.83 -20.98 5.56
CA VAL A 234 -9.23 -19.66 5.12
C VAL A 234 -10.63 -19.72 4.56
N GLN A 235 -11.50 -18.86 5.05
CA GLN A 235 -12.77 -18.57 4.41
C GLN A 235 -12.59 -17.33 3.54
N ALA A 236 -12.66 -17.50 2.23
CA ALA A 236 -12.49 -16.41 1.26
C ALA A 236 -13.63 -16.40 0.25
N ASP A 237 -14.02 -15.19 -0.16
CA ASP A 237 -14.75 -14.94 -1.40
C ASP A 237 -13.76 -14.27 -2.38
N ASP A 238 -14.04 -13.05 -2.82
CA ASP A 238 -13.04 -12.20 -3.49
C ASP A 238 -11.91 -11.82 -2.51
N HIS A 239 -12.21 -11.73 -1.21
CA HIS A 239 -11.24 -11.36 -0.18
C HIS A 239 -11.25 -12.33 0.99
N VAL A 240 -10.19 -12.31 1.81
CA VAL A 240 -10.09 -13.15 3.00
C VAL A 240 -11.04 -12.62 4.09
N ASN A 241 -12.04 -13.43 4.45
CA ASN A 241 -13.05 -13.08 5.47
C ASN A 241 -12.60 -13.47 6.87
N ALA A 242 -12.10 -14.69 7.00
CA ALA A 242 -11.75 -15.28 8.28
C ALA A 242 -10.65 -16.32 8.13
N VAL A 243 -9.87 -16.47 9.19
CA VAL A 243 -8.78 -17.44 9.27
C VAL A 243 -8.84 -18.21 10.58
N ARG A 244 -8.40 -19.46 10.54
CA ARG A 244 -7.98 -20.22 11.72
C ARG A 244 -6.71 -20.99 11.43
N VAL A 245 -5.90 -21.20 12.45
CA VAL A 245 -4.56 -21.78 12.33
C VAL A 245 -4.53 -23.14 13.00
N GLN A 246 -3.94 -24.13 12.32
CA GLN A 246 -3.63 -25.42 12.92
C GLN A 246 -2.21 -25.39 13.48
N PHE A 247 -2.11 -25.66 14.77
CA PHE A 247 -0.85 -25.83 15.46
C PHE A 247 -0.57 -27.30 15.68
N ALA A 248 0.70 -27.70 15.61
CA ALA A 248 1.16 -29.05 15.92
C ALA A 248 2.45 -29.02 16.73
N LEU A 249 2.64 -29.99 17.63
CA LEU A 249 3.88 -30.13 18.38
C LEU A 249 5.06 -30.33 17.42
N TYR A 250 6.15 -29.60 17.63
CA TYR A 250 7.35 -29.65 16.82
C TYR A 250 8.51 -30.27 17.62
N ASP A 251 9.18 -31.26 17.05
CA ASP A 251 10.29 -31.95 17.71
C ASP A 251 11.67 -31.38 17.34
N GLY A 252 11.70 -30.28 16.57
CA GLY A 252 12.91 -29.68 16.00
C GLY A 252 13.13 -30.03 14.53
N VAL A 253 12.43 -31.03 13.99
CA VAL A 253 12.54 -31.47 12.59
C VAL A 253 11.17 -31.60 11.93
N TYR A 254 10.20 -32.21 12.62
CA TYR A 254 8.89 -32.53 12.09
C TYR A 254 7.76 -32.06 13.00
N ALA A 255 6.64 -31.72 12.38
CA ALA A 255 5.40 -31.44 13.07
C ALA A 255 4.60 -32.73 13.31
N SER A 256 4.29 -33.01 14.58
CA SER A 256 3.59 -34.22 15.02
C SER A 256 2.22 -34.37 14.32
N PRO A 257 1.90 -35.56 13.77
CA PRO A 257 0.57 -35.84 13.23
C PRO A 257 -0.51 -36.09 14.27
N PHE A 258 -0.12 -36.36 15.52
CA PHE A 258 -1.02 -36.79 16.57
C PHE A 258 -1.35 -35.67 17.56
N GLU A 259 -0.43 -34.73 17.76
CA GLU A 259 -0.58 -33.63 18.71
C GLU A 259 -0.83 -32.34 17.94
N ARG A 260 -2.11 -32.10 17.61
CA ARG A 260 -2.55 -30.95 16.82
C ARG A 260 -3.82 -30.33 17.39
N TYR A 261 -3.94 -29.02 17.30
CA TYR A 261 -5.18 -28.32 17.60
C TYR A 261 -5.42 -27.14 16.65
N TRP A 262 -6.67 -26.71 16.55
CA TRP A 262 -7.05 -25.55 15.76
C TRP A 262 -7.35 -24.36 16.66
N SER A 263 -6.90 -23.18 16.26
CA SER A 263 -7.34 -21.93 16.87
C SER A 263 -8.84 -21.70 16.64
N PRO A 264 -9.49 -20.84 17.44
CA PRO A 264 -10.75 -20.23 17.06
C PRO A 264 -10.62 -19.47 15.72
N TRP A 265 -11.75 -19.28 15.04
CA TRP A 265 -11.83 -18.41 13.87
C TRP A 265 -11.68 -16.94 14.27
N VAL A 266 -10.92 -16.18 13.49
CA VAL A 266 -10.82 -14.72 13.58
C VAL A 266 -11.33 -14.11 12.27
N GLY A 267 -12.18 -13.08 12.37
CA GLY A 267 -12.86 -12.45 11.23
C GLY A 267 -14.36 -12.78 11.15
N SER A 268 -15.03 -12.41 10.06
CA SER A 268 -16.45 -12.72 9.84
C SER A 268 -16.67 -14.11 9.26
N HIS A 269 -16.43 -15.14 10.09
CA HIS A 269 -16.69 -16.51 9.69
C HIS A 269 -18.19 -16.78 9.54
N VAL A 270 -18.61 -17.28 8.37
CA VAL A 270 -19.97 -17.73 8.10
C VAL A 270 -20.01 -19.24 8.24
N ARG A 271 -20.81 -19.72 9.21
CA ARG A 271 -21.02 -21.15 9.44
C ARG A 271 -21.46 -21.85 8.14
N ASN A 272 -20.78 -22.93 7.78
CA ASN A 272 -21.00 -23.73 6.56
C ASN A 272 -20.65 -23.02 5.23
N GLY A 273 -19.95 -21.89 5.25
CA GLY A 273 -19.38 -21.35 4.02
C GLY A 273 -18.18 -22.17 3.54
N ALA A 274 -17.84 -22.05 2.26
CA ALA A 274 -16.70 -22.75 1.69
C ALA A 274 -15.38 -22.27 2.35
N THR A 275 -14.52 -23.23 2.68
CA THR A 275 -13.19 -22.96 3.23
C THR A 275 -12.13 -23.63 2.37
N THR A 276 -10.97 -23.00 2.30
CA THR A 276 -9.78 -23.54 1.65
C THR A 276 -8.76 -23.84 2.72
N ARG A 277 -8.25 -25.08 2.74
CA ARG A 277 -7.16 -25.47 3.63
C ARG A 277 -5.83 -25.31 2.91
N LEU A 278 -4.97 -24.48 3.47
CA LEU A 278 -3.61 -24.22 3.03
C LEU A 278 -2.68 -25.09 3.91
N GLY A 279 -1.82 -25.89 3.30
CA GLY A 279 -0.92 -26.80 4.01
C GLY A 279 -1.63 -28.01 4.66
N GLY A 280 -0.98 -28.60 5.67
CA GLY A 280 -1.51 -29.73 6.45
C GLY A 280 -1.40 -31.11 5.80
N ALA A 281 -0.90 -31.20 4.57
CA ALA A 281 -0.48 -32.45 3.95
C ALA A 281 0.99 -32.72 4.34
N ASP A 282 1.29 -33.94 4.79
CA ASP A 282 2.64 -34.53 4.81
C ASP A 282 3.68 -33.96 5.80
N ALA A 283 3.26 -33.54 7.00
CA ALA A 283 4.17 -33.09 8.07
C ALA A 283 5.13 -31.95 7.67
N ALA A 284 4.87 -31.30 6.52
CA ALA A 284 5.69 -30.24 5.99
C ALA A 284 5.64 -29.02 6.91
N THR A 285 6.82 -28.54 7.27
CA THR A 285 6.99 -27.35 8.10
C THR A 285 6.66 -26.11 7.28
N VAL A 286 5.74 -25.27 7.79
CA VAL A 286 5.43 -23.96 7.21
C VAL A 286 6.54 -23.00 7.60
N VAL A 287 7.23 -22.43 6.62
CA VAL A 287 8.36 -21.49 6.82
C VAL A 287 7.99 -20.06 6.49
N GLY A 288 6.78 -19.84 6.01
CA GLY A 288 6.28 -18.52 5.69
C GLY A 288 4.92 -18.51 5.05
N LEU A 289 4.56 -17.34 4.57
CA LEU A 289 3.28 -17.02 3.97
C LEU A 289 3.48 -16.02 2.82
N ARG A 290 2.56 -16.07 1.87
CA ARG A 290 2.52 -15.19 0.71
C ARG A 290 1.09 -14.80 0.42
N GLY A 291 0.88 -13.63 -0.19
CA GLY A 291 -0.45 -13.23 -0.59
C GLY A 291 -0.48 -11.94 -1.40
N SER A 292 -1.68 -11.40 -1.51
CA SER A 292 -1.93 -10.07 -2.04
C SER A 292 -2.85 -9.29 -1.11
N SER A 293 -2.58 -7.99 -0.96
CA SER A 293 -3.33 -7.10 -0.08
C SER A 293 -3.64 -5.76 -0.78
N GLY A 294 -4.72 -5.15 -0.36
CA GLY A 294 -5.08 -3.77 -0.70
C GLY A 294 -5.51 -3.05 0.56
N LEU A 295 -6.77 -2.58 0.60
CA LEU A 295 -7.36 -2.09 1.84
C LEU A 295 -7.70 -3.20 2.84
N VAL A 296 -7.79 -4.43 2.34
CA VAL A 296 -7.97 -5.68 3.08
C VAL A 296 -7.09 -6.76 2.46
N LEU A 297 -6.97 -7.90 3.13
CA LEU A 297 -6.30 -9.06 2.58
C LEU A 297 -7.12 -9.70 1.46
N ASN A 298 -6.54 -9.80 0.27
CA ASN A 298 -7.22 -10.33 -0.92
C ASN A 298 -6.96 -11.81 -1.08
N SER A 299 -5.69 -12.24 -0.95
CA SER A 299 -5.33 -13.65 -0.99
C SER A 299 -4.28 -14.06 0.05
N LEU A 300 -4.25 -15.36 0.34
CA LEU A 300 -3.25 -16.00 1.21
C LEU A 300 -2.88 -17.40 0.71
N SER A 301 -1.58 -17.69 0.75
CA SER A 301 -0.96 -19.00 0.59
C SER A 301 0.12 -19.20 1.66
N LEU A 302 0.46 -20.45 1.92
CA LEU A 302 1.58 -20.83 2.80
C LEU A 302 2.78 -21.28 1.97
N LEU A 303 3.96 -21.02 2.50
CA LEU A 303 5.24 -21.52 1.99
C LEU A 303 5.71 -22.65 2.91
N THR A 304 5.98 -23.81 2.31
CA THR A 304 6.41 -25.02 3.04
C THR A 304 7.79 -25.45 2.56
N ASN A 305 8.65 -25.95 3.45
CA ASN A 305 9.88 -26.59 2.99
C ASN A 305 9.50 -27.88 2.23
N GLY A 306 9.90 -27.98 0.96
CA GLY A 306 9.72 -29.22 0.19
C GLY A 306 10.47 -30.37 0.87
N GLY A 307 9.74 -31.41 1.24
CA GLY A 307 10.31 -32.64 1.81
C GLY A 307 11.06 -33.50 0.79
#